data_AF-A0ABD3TLR1-F1
#
_entry.id   AF-A0ABD3TLR1-F1
#
_cell.length_a   1.000
_cell.length_b   1.000
_cell.length_c   1.000
_cell.angle_alpha   90.00
_cell.angle_beta   90.00
_cell.angle_gamma   90.00
#
_symmetry.space_group_name_H-M   'P 1'
#
loop_
_entity.id
_entity.type
_entity.pdbx_description
1 polymer ?
#
loop_
_entity_poly.entity_id
_entity_poly.type
_entity_poly.pdbx_seq_one_letter_code
_entity_poly.pdbx_strand_id
1 'polypeptide(L)'
;MITNCDYLPSNLTELPASGVTMQIISWPCAFFLLLGCVAAFILNDGPTSSSSHLSEHSESPLRIGSMNVQVFGRTKIHLPVVRHWLPKILARYDVVLIQEIRDITGTAFDDLWHLVNEELRTQHVNDIYDKVVSGRLGRTTSKEQYGFLFRKSKLQVSDTYQYPDPGDIFEREPFTVRFRAPHAAVGDFAISAIHTSPNHAKDEIGNLTKVYDAIRQHWHIEVRVTAVSKFN
;
A
#
# COMPACT_ATOMS: atom_id res chain seq x y z
N MET A 1 -12.93 -25.55 -5.04
CA MET A 1 -12.81 -25.87 -3.61
C MET A 1 -11.33 -26.08 -3.32
N ILE A 2 -10.61 -25.02 -2.97
CA ILE A 2 -9.32 -25.10 -2.27
C ILE A 2 -9.39 -23.96 -1.26
N THR A 3 -9.71 -24.36 -0.04
CA THR A 3 -9.45 -23.66 1.20
C THR A 3 -7.96 -23.79 1.51
N ASN A 4 -7.30 -22.72 1.93
CA ASN A 4 -6.53 -22.67 3.19
C ASN A 4 -5.59 -21.46 3.22
N CYS A 5 -5.86 -20.56 4.16
CA CYS A 5 -5.00 -19.47 4.63
C CYS A 5 -3.86 -20.00 5.52
N ASP A 6 -3.18 -21.09 5.14
CA ASP A 6 -2.24 -21.80 6.04
C ASP A 6 -0.75 -21.58 5.71
N TYR A 7 -0.39 -20.50 5.03
CA TYR A 7 1.02 -20.15 4.78
C TYR A 7 1.34 -18.70 5.19
N LEU A 8 1.08 -18.37 6.45
CA LEU A 8 1.90 -17.38 7.13
C LEU A 8 3.02 -18.15 7.84
N PRO A 9 4.30 -18.01 7.43
CA PRO A 9 5.38 -18.50 8.28
C PRO A 9 5.27 -17.80 9.63
N SER A 10 5.37 -18.58 10.71
CA SER A 10 5.33 -18.13 12.12
C SER A 10 6.38 -17.08 12.50
N ASN A 11 7.24 -16.69 11.56
CA ASN A 11 8.30 -15.69 11.74
C ASN A 11 7.90 -14.29 11.25
N LEU A 12 6.71 -14.10 10.67
CA LEU A 12 6.18 -12.77 10.31
C LEU A 12 5.27 -12.15 11.40
N THR A 13 4.96 -12.92 12.45
CA THR A 13 4.18 -12.45 13.61
C THR A 13 5.02 -11.75 14.67
N GLU A 14 6.34 -11.71 14.53
CA GLU A 14 7.24 -11.06 15.49
C GLU A 14 8.15 -10.02 14.81
N LEU A 15 7.54 -9.02 14.18
CA LEU A 15 8.15 -7.69 14.11
C LEU A 15 7.86 -6.99 15.45
N PRO A 16 8.86 -6.37 16.10
CA PRO A 16 8.74 -6.00 17.51
C PRO A 16 7.69 -4.90 17.70
N ALA A 17 6.70 -5.19 18.56
CA ALA A 17 5.92 -4.23 19.36
C ALA A 17 5.38 -2.97 18.67
N SER A 18 4.85 -3.06 17.45
CA SER A 18 4.08 -1.97 16.84
C SER A 18 2.59 -2.24 16.97
N GLY A 19 1.80 -1.30 17.51
CA GLY A 19 0.34 -1.41 17.72
C GLY A 19 -0.50 -1.43 16.43
N VAL A 20 -0.06 -2.20 15.43
CA VAL A 20 -0.67 -2.31 14.11
C VAL A 20 -1.76 -3.37 14.14
N THR A 21 -2.99 -2.97 13.83
CA THR A 21 -4.10 -3.92 13.64
C THR A 21 -4.33 -4.12 12.14
N MET A 22 -4.14 -5.35 11.66
CA MET A 22 -4.41 -5.75 10.28
C MET A 22 -5.84 -6.29 10.16
N GLN A 23 -6.64 -5.75 9.23
CA GLN A 23 -7.94 -6.30 8.86
C GLN A 23 -7.96 -6.62 7.36
N ILE A 24 -8.10 -7.90 7.03
CA ILE A 24 -8.31 -8.35 5.65
C ILE A 24 -9.82 -8.31 5.37
N ILE A 25 -10.26 -7.47 4.43
CA ILE A 25 -11.68 -7.36 4.06
C ILE A 25 -11.89 -8.04 2.71
N SER A 26 -12.45 -9.25 2.72
CA SER A 26 -12.87 -9.98 1.52
C SER A 26 -14.27 -9.56 1.07
N TRP A 27 -14.43 -9.23 -0.22
CA TRP A 27 -15.72 -8.84 -0.81
C TRP A 27 -16.44 -10.06 -1.43
N PRO A 28 -17.78 -10.02 -1.60
CA PRO A 28 -18.50 -11.03 -2.37
C PRO A 28 -17.91 -11.18 -3.78
N CYS A 29 -17.78 -12.42 -4.29
CA CYS A 29 -17.05 -12.74 -5.53
C CYS A 29 -17.40 -11.88 -6.76
N ALA A 30 -18.65 -11.42 -6.88
CA ALA A 30 -19.09 -10.58 -8.01
C ALA A 30 -18.45 -9.17 -8.01
N PHE A 31 -18.17 -8.59 -6.84
CA PHE A 31 -17.45 -7.32 -6.72
C PHE A 31 -15.94 -7.48 -6.89
N PHE A 32 -15.43 -8.65 -6.52
CA PHE A 32 -14.01 -9.01 -6.59
C PHE A 32 -13.48 -9.02 -8.02
N LEU A 33 -14.26 -9.51 -8.98
CA LEU A 33 -13.86 -9.58 -10.40
C LEU A 33 -13.75 -8.19 -11.06
N LEU A 34 -14.47 -7.20 -10.54
CA LEU A 34 -14.54 -5.86 -11.13
C LEU A 34 -13.64 -4.84 -10.41
N LEU A 35 -13.56 -4.90 -9.08
CA LEU A 35 -12.80 -3.95 -8.25
C LEU A 35 -11.51 -4.54 -7.66
N GLY A 36 -11.35 -5.86 -7.62
CA GLY A 36 -10.19 -6.53 -7.06
C GLY A 36 -10.25 -6.82 -5.55
N CYS A 37 -9.10 -7.11 -4.94
CA CYS A 37 -8.97 -7.49 -3.53
C CYS A 37 -8.45 -6.32 -2.68
N VAL A 38 -8.99 -6.10 -1.48
CA VAL A 38 -8.54 -5.05 -0.54
C VAL A 38 -7.98 -5.66 0.74
N ALA A 39 -6.80 -5.21 1.15
CA ALA A 39 -6.25 -5.37 2.49
C ALA A 39 -6.20 -4.00 3.18
N ALA A 40 -6.60 -3.92 4.46
CA ALA A 40 -6.58 -2.68 5.23
C ALA A 40 -5.75 -2.83 6.51
N PHE A 41 -5.02 -1.78 6.87
CA PHE A 41 -4.15 -1.71 8.03
C PHE A 41 -4.42 -0.40 8.76
N ILE A 42 -4.46 -0.44 10.09
CA ILE A 42 -4.52 0.75 10.94
C ILE A 42 -3.24 0.81 11.75
N LEU A 43 -2.49 1.92 11.61
CA LEU A 43 -1.36 2.21 12.49
C LEU A 43 -1.85 2.97 13.71
N ASN A 44 -1.71 2.36 14.89
CA ASN A 44 -2.01 2.99 16.17
C ASN A 44 -0.84 2.79 17.13
N ASP A 45 -0.01 3.82 17.30
CA ASP A 45 0.98 3.84 18.37
C ASP A 45 0.28 4.44 19.60
N GLY A 46 -0.20 3.58 20.51
CA GLY A 46 -0.80 4.04 21.77
C GLY A 46 0.24 4.74 22.66
N PRO A 47 -0.15 5.72 23.49
CA PRO A 47 0.81 6.43 24.33
C PRO A 47 1.42 5.47 25.35
N THR A 48 2.75 5.30 25.31
CA THR A 48 3.52 4.71 26.41
C THR A 48 3.44 5.68 27.59
N SER A 49 2.75 5.26 28.65
CA SER A 49 2.50 6.11 29.81
C SER A 49 3.79 6.49 30.55
N SER A 50 4.08 7.79 30.66
CA SER A 50 4.38 8.45 31.94
C SER A 50 4.42 9.99 31.81
N SER A 51 3.59 10.63 32.65
CA SER A 51 3.69 12.00 33.19
C SER A 51 3.35 13.24 32.35
N SER A 52 2.20 13.82 32.75
CA SER A 52 1.89 15.24 33.02
C SER A 52 1.87 16.29 31.89
N HIS A 53 0.63 16.69 31.57
CA HIS A 53 0.18 18.06 31.28
C HIS A 53 0.91 18.83 30.15
N LEU A 54 0.61 18.53 28.89
CA LEU A 54 0.49 19.50 27.80
C LEU A 54 -0.51 18.95 26.76
N SER A 55 -1.47 19.78 26.33
CA SER A 55 -2.48 19.59 25.27
C SER A 55 -2.57 18.20 24.63
N GLU A 56 -3.63 17.44 24.96
CA GLU A 56 -4.06 16.26 24.18
C GLU A 56 -4.44 16.68 22.75
N HIS A 57 -3.45 16.76 21.86
CA HIS A 57 -3.73 16.54 20.46
C HIS A 57 -4.01 15.05 20.31
N SER A 58 -5.29 14.69 20.24
CA SER A 58 -5.74 13.36 19.84
C SER A 58 -5.19 13.06 18.44
N GLU A 59 -4.03 12.43 18.37
CA GLU A 59 -3.46 11.96 17.12
C GLU A 59 -4.40 10.90 16.52
N SER A 60 -5.02 11.23 15.39
CA SER A 60 -5.90 10.28 14.72
C SER A 60 -5.05 9.18 14.08
N PRO A 61 -5.37 7.89 14.27
CA PRO A 61 -4.61 6.81 13.67
C PRO A 61 -4.64 6.91 12.14
N LEU A 62 -3.53 6.55 11.50
CA LEU A 62 -3.43 6.54 10.03
C LEU A 62 -4.14 5.31 9.46
N ARG A 63 -5.03 5.55 8.50
CA ARG A 63 -5.71 4.50 7.73
C ARG A 63 -4.89 4.14 6.51
N ILE A 64 -4.33 2.94 6.49
CA ILE A 64 -3.49 2.46 5.39
C ILE A 64 -4.24 1.37 4.62
N GLY A 65 -4.28 1.47 3.30
CA GLY A 65 -4.90 0.48 2.43
C GLY A 65 -3.89 -0.15 1.48
N SER A 66 -4.21 -1.35 1.01
CA SER A 66 -3.57 -1.95 -0.15
C SER A 66 -4.63 -2.67 -0.97
N MET A 67 -4.58 -2.48 -2.29
CA MET A 67 -5.56 -3.08 -3.19
C MET A 67 -4.89 -3.52 -4.49
N ASN A 68 -5.18 -4.75 -4.86
CA ASN A 68 -4.90 -5.26 -6.20
C ASN A 68 -6.18 -5.08 -7.01
N VAL A 69 -6.16 -4.22 -8.03
CA VAL A 69 -7.33 -3.86 -8.85
C VAL A 69 -7.47 -4.78 -10.08
N GLN A 70 -6.59 -5.78 -10.18
CA GLN A 70 -6.52 -6.81 -11.21
C GLN A 70 -6.42 -6.25 -12.63
N VAL A 71 -5.26 -6.29 -13.27
CA VAL A 71 -5.09 -5.77 -14.66
C VAL A 71 -5.63 -4.34 -14.79
N PHE A 72 -5.19 -3.44 -13.91
CA PHE A 72 -5.64 -2.05 -13.89
C PHE A 72 -4.96 -1.24 -15.00
N GLY A 73 -5.74 -0.75 -15.96
CA GLY A 73 -5.25 0.08 -17.05
C GLY A 73 -6.39 0.84 -17.71
N ARG A 74 -6.13 1.44 -18.88
CA ARG A 74 -7.10 2.36 -19.53
C ARG A 74 -8.50 1.79 -19.67
N THR A 75 -8.62 0.54 -20.14
CA THR A 75 -9.92 -0.10 -20.29
C THR A 75 -10.67 -0.20 -18.96
N LYS A 76 -9.97 -0.61 -17.88
CA LYS A 76 -10.58 -0.83 -16.57
C LYS A 76 -11.00 0.49 -15.90
N ILE A 77 -10.18 1.54 -15.96
CA ILE A 77 -10.51 2.84 -15.34
C ILE A 77 -11.69 3.55 -16.04
N HIS A 78 -12.04 3.16 -17.27
CA HIS A 78 -13.21 3.69 -17.97
C HIS A 78 -14.49 2.88 -17.74
N LEU A 79 -14.44 1.73 -17.06
CA LEU A 79 -15.65 0.97 -16.73
C LEU A 79 -16.54 1.76 -15.75
N PRO A 80 -17.85 1.90 -15.99
CA PRO A 80 -18.75 2.68 -15.12
C PRO A 80 -18.71 2.26 -13.66
N VAL A 81 -18.65 0.95 -13.40
CA VAL A 81 -18.57 0.40 -12.04
C VAL A 81 -17.28 0.80 -11.32
N VAL A 82 -16.16 0.82 -12.03
CA VAL A 82 -14.86 1.21 -11.48
C VAL A 82 -14.87 2.71 -11.19
N ARG A 83 -15.25 3.54 -12.18
CA ARG A 83 -15.35 5.00 -12.00
C ARG A 83 -16.26 5.40 -10.85
N HIS A 84 -17.31 4.64 -10.59
CA HIS A 84 -18.27 4.93 -9.53
C HIS A 84 -17.81 4.49 -8.14
N TRP A 85 -17.32 3.25 -7.99
CA TRP A 85 -17.05 2.67 -6.68
C TRP A 85 -15.61 2.79 -6.23
N LEU A 86 -14.65 2.70 -7.16
CA LEU A 86 -13.24 2.70 -6.82
C LEU A 86 -12.82 3.98 -6.08
N PRO A 87 -13.15 5.20 -6.55
CA PRO A 87 -12.79 6.43 -5.83
C PRO A 87 -13.37 6.51 -4.42
N LYS A 88 -14.61 6.07 -4.23
CA LYS A 88 -15.29 6.04 -2.93
C LYS A 88 -14.59 5.12 -1.93
N ILE A 89 -14.11 3.98 -2.40
CA ILE A 89 -13.36 3.03 -1.57
C ILE A 89 -12.01 3.65 -1.18
N LEU A 90 -11.29 4.19 -2.16
CA LEU A 90 -9.95 4.76 -1.94
C LEU A 90 -9.98 5.99 -1.03
N ALA A 91 -11.01 6.84 -1.14
CA ALA A 91 -11.17 8.03 -0.32
C ALA A 91 -11.23 7.74 1.20
N ARG A 92 -11.45 6.50 1.62
CA ARG A 92 -11.52 6.10 3.04
C ARG A 92 -10.16 6.02 3.73
N TYR A 93 -9.07 5.94 2.97
CA TYR A 93 -7.72 5.76 3.47
C TYR A 93 -6.99 7.10 3.60
N ASP A 94 -5.84 7.09 4.27
CA ASP A 94 -4.90 8.20 4.32
C ASP A 94 -3.73 7.96 3.35
N VAL A 95 -3.34 6.70 3.19
CA VAL A 95 -2.48 6.21 2.10
C VAL A 95 -2.98 4.86 1.64
N VAL A 96 -2.95 4.62 0.33
CA VAL A 96 -3.38 3.37 -0.27
C VAL A 96 -2.44 2.95 -1.39
N LEU A 97 -1.95 1.70 -1.30
CA LEU A 97 -1.20 1.02 -2.35
C LEU A 97 -2.16 0.42 -3.38
N ILE A 98 -1.93 0.67 -4.65
CA ILE A 98 -2.62 0.11 -5.81
C ILE A 98 -1.64 -0.77 -6.58
N GLN A 99 -2.04 -2.01 -6.87
CA GLN A 99 -1.24 -3.01 -7.58
C GLN A 99 -1.88 -3.47 -8.87
N GLU A 100 -1.09 -4.21 -9.66
CA GLU A 100 -1.40 -4.66 -11.01
C GLU A 100 -1.73 -3.50 -11.97
N ILE A 101 -1.05 -2.36 -11.84
CA ILE A 101 -1.17 -1.27 -12.80
C ILE A 101 -0.45 -1.70 -14.09
N ARG A 102 -1.22 -2.01 -15.13
CA ARG A 102 -0.77 -2.46 -16.45
C ARG A 102 -1.18 -1.44 -17.51
N ASP A 103 -0.55 -0.28 -17.47
CA ASP A 103 -0.79 0.78 -18.46
C ASP A 103 0.51 1.39 -18.98
N ILE A 104 0.83 1.16 -20.25
CA ILE A 104 2.08 1.67 -20.84
C ILE A 104 2.05 3.16 -21.12
N THR A 105 0.85 3.75 -21.25
CA THR A 105 0.71 5.20 -21.49
C THR A 105 0.87 6.01 -20.21
N GLY A 106 0.79 5.38 -19.04
CA GLY A 106 0.89 6.03 -17.74
C GLY A 106 -0.34 6.88 -17.36
N THR A 107 -1.43 6.81 -18.11
CA THR A 107 -2.57 7.72 -17.95
C THR A 107 -3.65 7.16 -17.02
N ALA A 108 -3.77 5.83 -16.89
CA ALA A 108 -4.83 5.21 -16.11
C ALA A 108 -4.73 5.51 -14.61
N PHE A 109 -3.51 5.59 -14.07
CA PHE A 109 -3.32 5.97 -12.67
C PHE A 109 -3.55 7.46 -12.43
N ASP A 110 -3.28 8.29 -13.44
CA ASP A 110 -3.59 9.72 -13.42
C ASP A 110 -5.09 9.96 -13.41
N ASP A 111 -5.84 9.26 -14.27
CA ASP A 111 -7.29 9.27 -14.28
C ASP A 111 -7.88 8.84 -12.93
N LEU A 112 -7.30 7.80 -12.31
CA LEU A 112 -7.71 7.36 -10.98
C LEU A 112 -7.49 8.45 -9.94
N TRP A 113 -6.30 9.05 -9.91
CA TRP A 113 -5.98 10.14 -9.00
C TRP A 113 -6.95 11.32 -9.14
N HIS A 114 -7.29 11.71 -10.37
CA HIS A 114 -8.31 12.74 -10.63
C HIS A 114 -9.67 12.35 -10.07
N LEU A 115 -10.11 11.11 -10.28
CA LEU A 115 -11.40 10.62 -9.76
C LEU A 115 -11.45 10.58 -8.23
N VAL A 116 -10.35 10.22 -7.55
CA VAL A 116 -10.30 10.23 -6.07
C VAL A 116 -10.39 11.67 -5.53
N ASN A 117 -9.69 12.61 -6.15
CA ASN A 117 -9.76 14.02 -5.76
C ASN A 117 -11.14 14.65 -6.02
N GLU A 118 -11.79 14.26 -7.11
CA GLU A 118 -13.17 14.64 -7.40
C GLU A 118 -14.14 14.07 -6.34
N GLU A 119 -13.96 12.81 -5.93
CA GLU A 119 -14.77 12.22 -4.88
C GLU A 119 -14.62 12.95 -3.54
N LEU A 120 -13.40 13.39 -3.16
CA LEU A 120 -13.21 14.22 -1.96
C LEU A 120 -13.99 15.52 -2.03
N ARG A 121 -13.99 16.17 -3.20
CA ARG A 121 -14.75 17.40 -3.43
C ARG A 121 -16.25 17.16 -3.33
N THR A 122 -16.77 16.06 -3.88
CA THR A 122 -18.17 15.65 -3.73
C THR A 122 -18.55 15.40 -2.26
N GLN A 123 -17.62 14.85 -1.48
CA GLN A 123 -17.79 14.62 -0.03
C GLN A 123 -17.55 15.89 0.82
N HIS A 124 -17.27 17.04 0.21
CA HIS A 124 -16.95 18.30 0.89
C HIS A 124 -15.75 18.19 1.86
N VAL A 125 -14.80 17.29 1.54
CA VAL A 125 -13.56 17.13 2.30
C VAL A 125 -12.53 18.12 1.79
N ASN A 126 -12.04 19.01 2.65
CA ASN A 126 -10.97 19.97 2.31
C ASN A 126 -9.59 19.31 2.40
N ASP A 127 -9.29 18.46 1.44
CA ASP A 127 -8.01 17.75 1.32
C ASP A 127 -7.77 17.37 -0.14
N ILE A 128 -6.54 16.97 -0.46
CA ILE A 128 -6.17 16.49 -1.78
C ILE A 128 -5.25 15.30 -1.65
N TYR A 129 -5.47 14.30 -2.48
CA TYR A 129 -4.51 13.23 -2.69
C TYR A 129 -3.38 13.71 -3.57
N ASP A 130 -2.17 13.26 -3.27
CA ASP A 130 -1.04 13.21 -4.20
C ASP A 130 -0.72 11.74 -4.52
N LYS A 131 0.22 11.53 -5.44
CA LYS A 131 0.51 10.19 -5.95
C LYS A 131 1.99 9.95 -6.21
N VAL A 132 2.40 8.70 -6.13
CA VAL A 132 3.72 8.23 -6.56
C VAL A 132 3.60 6.85 -7.20
N VAL A 133 4.35 6.61 -8.28
CA VAL A 133 4.27 5.37 -9.08
C VAL A 133 5.66 4.81 -9.29
N SER A 134 5.81 3.48 -9.17
CA SER A 134 7.05 2.78 -9.48
C SER A 134 7.36 2.80 -10.99
N GLY A 135 8.56 2.36 -11.34
CA GLY A 135 8.86 1.91 -12.70
C GLY A 135 8.00 0.70 -13.11
N ARG A 136 8.07 0.31 -14.39
CA ARG A 136 7.42 -0.89 -14.92
C ARG A 136 8.27 -2.13 -14.58
N LEU A 137 7.72 -3.02 -13.76
CA LEU A 137 8.37 -4.19 -13.17
C LEU A 137 7.78 -5.49 -13.74
N GLY A 138 8.58 -6.56 -13.79
CA GLY A 138 8.19 -7.81 -14.44
C GLY A 138 9.29 -8.32 -15.37
N ARG A 139 9.52 -9.64 -15.34
CA ARG A 139 10.52 -10.30 -16.20
C ARG A 139 10.09 -10.36 -17.66
N THR A 140 8.78 -10.38 -17.91
CA THR A 140 8.19 -10.46 -19.25
C THR A 140 7.83 -9.08 -19.82
N THR A 141 7.29 -9.07 -21.04
CA THR A 141 6.72 -7.86 -21.65
C THR A 141 5.45 -7.38 -20.95
N SER A 142 4.75 -8.28 -20.24
CA SER A 142 3.58 -7.93 -19.42
C SER A 142 4.05 -7.39 -18.07
N LYS A 143 4.37 -6.09 -18.04
CA LYS A 143 4.86 -5.40 -16.85
C LYS A 143 3.75 -4.74 -16.04
N GLU A 144 3.98 -4.65 -14.74
CA GLU A 144 3.11 -4.03 -13.75
C GLU A 144 3.80 -2.84 -13.06
N GLN A 145 3.03 -1.98 -12.40
CA GLN A 145 3.53 -0.93 -11.54
C GLN A 145 2.80 -0.96 -10.19
N TYR A 146 3.48 -0.45 -9.17
CA TYR A 146 2.90 -0.09 -7.89
C TYR A 146 2.58 1.40 -7.89
N GLY A 147 1.41 1.79 -7.40
CA GLY A 147 1.02 3.18 -7.26
C GLY A 147 0.53 3.47 -5.85
N PHE A 148 0.99 4.55 -5.24
CA PHE A 148 0.47 5.03 -3.97
C PHE A 148 -0.36 6.29 -4.21
N LEU A 149 -1.53 6.35 -3.57
CA LEU A 149 -2.27 7.59 -3.37
C LEU A 149 -2.21 7.93 -1.88
N PHE A 150 -1.89 9.17 -1.53
CA PHE A 150 -1.82 9.62 -0.14
C PHE A 150 -2.37 11.03 0.07
N ARG A 151 -2.97 11.29 1.24
CA ARG A 151 -3.53 12.60 1.62
C ARG A 151 -2.43 13.59 1.97
N LYS A 152 -2.36 14.73 1.27
CA LYS A 152 -1.35 15.78 1.52
C LYS A 152 -1.53 16.46 2.88
N SER A 153 -2.75 16.50 3.41
CA SER A 153 -3.00 17.02 4.76
C SER A 153 -2.35 16.18 5.87
N LYS A 154 -2.03 14.91 5.60
CA LYS A 154 -1.52 13.95 6.60
C LYS A 154 -0.10 13.48 6.33
N LEU A 155 0.28 13.36 5.06
CA LEU A 155 1.50 12.67 4.65
C LEU A 155 2.32 13.46 3.63
N GLN A 156 3.64 13.35 3.76
CA GLN A 156 4.60 13.88 2.80
C GLN A 156 5.54 12.76 2.36
N VAL A 157 5.72 12.57 1.06
CA VAL A 157 6.76 11.67 0.54
C VAL A 157 8.11 12.35 0.70
N SER A 158 9.01 11.70 1.42
CA SER A 158 10.38 12.18 1.61
C SER A 158 11.34 11.58 0.61
N ASP A 159 11.15 10.31 0.25
CA ASP A 159 11.99 9.59 -0.71
C ASP A 159 11.30 8.31 -1.20
N THR A 160 11.84 7.73 -2.27
CA THR A 160 11.42 6.43 -2.82
C THR A 160 12.62 5.53 -3.07
N TYR A 161 12.45 4.23 -2.86
CA TYR A 161 13.50 3.24 -3.05
C TYR A 161 12.97 2.01 -3.78
N GLN A 162 13.52 1.73 -4.96
CA GLN A 162 13.28 0.50 -5.71
C GLN A 162 14.36 -0.51 -5.32
N TYR A 163 13.96 -1.67 -4.79
CA TYR A 163 14.93 -2.70 -4.40
C TYR A 163 15.72 -3.17 -5.65
N PRO A 164 17.07 -3.13 -5.65
CA PRO A 164 17.86 -3.40 -6.86
C PRO A 164 17.84 -4.85 -7.37
N ASP A 165 17.47 -5.79 -6.51
CA ASP A 165 17.35 -7.23 -6.81
C ASP A 165 18.40 -7.86 -7.75
N PRO A 166 19.70 -7.80 -7.43
CA PRO A 166 20.74 -8.37 -8.31
C PRO A 166 20.65 -9.89 -8.48
N GLY A 167 19.91 -10.58 -7.60
CA GLY A 167 19.69 -12.01 -7.68
C GLY A 167 18.48 -12.41 -8.52
N ASP A 168 17.74 -11.45 -9.09
CA ASP A 168 16.48 -11.68 -9.80
C ASP A 168 15.53 -12.60 -9.00
N ILE A 169 15.36 -12.29 -7.71
CA ILE A 169 14.56 -13.10 -6.78
C ILE A 169 13.07 -12.79 -7.02
N PHE A 170 12.72 -11.51 -7.13
CA PHE A 170 11.36 -11.01 -7.20
C PHE A 170 10.93 -10.86 -8.67
N GLU A 171 9.77 -11.43 -9.02
CA GLU A 171 9.17 -11.16 -10.34
C GLU A 171 8.90 -9.66 -10.55
N ARG A 172 8.54 -8.97 -9.46
CA ARG A 172 8.34 -7.52 -9.41
C ARG A 172 9.05 -6.99 -8.18
N GLU A 173 10.16 -6.31 -8.40
CA GLU A 173 11.04 -5.82 -7.35
C GLU A 173 10.27 -4.93 -6.36
N PRO A 174 10.47 -5.08 -5.04
CA PRO A 174 9.78 -4.27 -4.05
C PRO A 174 10.01 -2.76 -4.25
N PHE A 175 8.91 -2.00 -4.23
CA PHE A 175 8.94 -0.54 -4.33
C PHE A 175 8.55 0.09 -2.99
N THR A 176 9.46 0.88 -2.42
CA THR A 176 9.30 1.46 -1.09
C THR A 176 9.13 2.97 -1.15
N VAL A 177 8.18 3.50 -0.39
CA VAL A 177 7.97 4.94 -0.24
C VAL A 177 8.14 5.33 1.23
N ARG A 178 8.98 6.32 1.50
CA ARG A 178 9.16 6.91 2.84
C ARG A 178 8.22 8.08 3.02
N PHE A 179 7.38 8.01 4.05
CA PHE A 179 6.40 9.02 4.42
C PHE A 179 6.77 9.68 5.74
N ARG A 180 6.63 11.01 5.79
CA ARG A 180 6.53 11.76 7.05
C ARG A 180 5.07 12.03 7.37
N ALA A 181 4.68 11.77 8.61
CA ALA A 181 3.37 12.01 9.18
C ALA A 181 3.50 12.94 10.41
N PRO A 182 3.56 14.26 10.22
CA PRO A 182 3.85 15.21 11.30
C PRO A 182 2.81 15.27 12.43
N HIS A 183 1.66 14.62 12.24
CA HIS A 183 0.52 14.62 13.17
C HIS A 183 0.13 13.21 13.64
N ALA A 184 0.99 12.22 13.42
CA ALA A 184 0.81 10.85 13.90
C ALA A 184 2.06 10.40 14.66
N ALA A 185 1.87 9.63 15.75
CA ALA A 185 2.94 9.14 16.62
C ALA A 185 4.07 8.42 15.87
N VAL A 186 3.71 7.74 14.76
CA VAL A 186 4.68 7.06 13.90
C VAL A 186 5.73 8.01 13.31
N GLY A 187 5.38 9.29 13.08
CA GLY A 187 6.26 10.38 12.66
C GLY A 187 6.92 10.25 11.28
N ASP A 188 7.74 9.22 11.09
CA ASP A 188 8.48 8.91 9.86
C ASP A 188 8.50 7.39 9.68
N PHE A 189 8.02 6.90 8.54
CA PHE A 189 7.92 5.48 8.26
C PHE A 189 8.05 5.18 6.77
N ALA A 190 8.37 3.93 6.44
CA ALA A 190 8.36 3.44 5.08
C ALA A 190 7.24 2.42 4.87
N ILE A 191 6.65 2.42 3.68
CA ILE A 191 5.79 1.35 3.18
C ILE A 191 6.49 0.70 1.98
N SER A 192 6.83 -0.58 2.08
CA SER A 192 7.31 -1.39 0.96
C SER A 192 6.17 -2.18 0.31
N ALA A 193 5.97 -2.00 -0.99
CA ALA A 193 5.00 -2.71 -1.81
C ALA A 193 5.59 -4.01 -2.36
N ILE A 194 4.83 -5.11 -2.28
CA ILE A 194 5.15 -6.37 -2.95
C ILE A 194 3.87 -7.07 -3.42
N HIS A 195 3.87 -7.49 -4.68
CA HIS A 195 2.89 -8.37 -5.29
C HIS A 195 3.61 -9.66 -5.70
N THR A 196 3.40 -10.76 -4.95
CA THR A 196 4.20 -11.96 -5.15
C THR A 196 3.79 -12.79 -6.36
N SER A 197 4.75 -13.45 -7.01
CA SER A 197 4.44 -14.44 -8.06
C SER A 197 3.82 -15.69 -7.43
N PRO A 198 2.67 -16.20 -7.92
CA PRO A 198 2.06 -17.42 -7.37
C PRO A 198 3.02 -18.62 -7.37
N ASN A 199 3.87 -18.71 -8.39
CA ASN A 199 4.81 -19.82 -8.56
C ASN A 199 6.06 -19.71 -7.68
N HIS A 200 6.36 -18.51 -7.16
CA HIS A 200 7.58 -18.22 -6.40
C HIS A 200 7.29 -17.55 -5.05
N ALA A 201 6.04 -17.58 -4.59
CA ALA A 201 5.61 -16.83 -3.40
C ALA A 201 6.46 -17.17 -2.17
N LYS A 202 6.75 -18.45 -1.93
CA LYS A 202 7.58 -18.87 -0.79
C LYS A 202 8.97 -18.23 -0.82
N ASP A 203 9.62 -18.24 -1.98
CA ASP A 203 10.96 -17.71 -2.14
C ASP A 203 10.96 -16.17 -2.03
N GLU A 204 10.02 -15.50 -2.68
CA GLU A 204 9.88 -14.05 -2.60
C GLU A 204 9.60 -13.58 -1.17
N ILE A 205 8.67 -14.23 -0.46
CA ILE A 205 8.35 -13.94 0.95
C ILE A 205 9.56 -14.19 1.84
N GLY A 206 10.25 -15.32 1.64
CA GLY A 206 11.44 -15.69 2.42
C GLY A 206 12.59 -14.69 2.28
N ASN A 207 12.59 -13.85 1.25
CA ASN A 207 13.60 -12.83 1.01
C ASN A 207 13.16 -11.41 1.41
N LEU A 208 11.95 -11.20 1.95
CA LEU A 208 11.50 -9.87 2.40
C LEU A 208 12.32 -9.30 3.57
N THR A 209 13.00 -10.15 4.35
CA THR A 209 13.94 -9.70 5.38
C THR A 209 15.12 -8.94 4.78
N LYS A 210 15.63 -9.35 3.61
CA LYS A 210 16.69 -8.63 2.89
C LYS A 210 16.23 -7.26 2.44
N VAL A 211 14.96 -7.14 2.05
CA VAL A 211 14.33 -5.86 1.67
C VAL A 211 14.25 -4.94 2.89
N TYR A 212 13.79 -5.47 4.03
CA TYR A 212 13.77 -4.74 5.30
C TYR A 212 15.16 -4.21 5.67
N ASP A 213 16.19 -5.06 5.63
CA ASP A 213 17.57 -4.68 5.94
C ASP A 213 18.12 -3.62 4.96
N ALA A 214 17.83 -3.76 3.67
CA ALA A 214 18.23 -2.80 2.65
C ALA A 214 17.60 -1.41 2.89
N ILE A 215 16.30 -1.35 3.24
CA ILE A 215 15.64 -0.09 3.56
C ILE A 215 16.26 0.55 4.81
N ARG A 216 16.54 -0.23 5.86
CA ARG A 216 17.22 0.27 7.07
C ARG A 216 18.60 0.81 6.77
N GLN A 217 19.37 0.13 5.94
CA GLN A 217 20.68 0.62 5.50
C GLN A 217 20.58 1.88 4.64
N HIS A 218 19.57 1.97 3.77
CA HIS A 218 19.42 3.09 2.85
C HIS A 218 19.02 4.39 3.55
N TRP A 219 18.10 4.33 4.51
CA TRP A 219 17.53 5.54 5.14
C TRP A 219 17.83 5.71 6.63
N HIS A 220 18.46 4.72 7.28
CA HIS A 220 18.72 4.72 8.72
C HIS A 220 17.47 4.96 9.59
N ILE A 221 16.31 4.45 9.14
CA ILE A 221 15.04 4.50 9.88
C ILE A 221 14.62 3.11 10.35
N GLU A 222 13.68 3.08 11.29
CA GLU A 222 12.90 1.87 11.55
C GLU A 222 11.84 1.69 10.46
N VAL A 223 11.82 0.52 9.83
CA VAL A 223 10.77 0.17 8.87
C VAL A 223 9.57 -0.33 9.66
N ARG A 224 8.50 0.46 9.69
CA ARG A 224 7.29 0.14 10.47
C ARG A 224 6.20 -0.56 9.68
N VAL A 225 6.23 -0.52 8.34
CA VAL A 225 5.20 -1.16 7.50
C VAL A 225 5.78 -1.81 6.25
N THR A 226 5.55 -3.11 6.10
CA THR A 226 5.68 -3.81 4.82
C THR A 226 4.28 -4.13 4.33
N ALA A 227 3.79 -3.41 3.31
CA ALA A 227 2.47 -3.65 2.75
C ALA A 227 2.54 -4.78 1.72
N VAL A 228 2.31 -6.00 2.20
CA VAL A 228 2.13 -7.18 1.36
C VAL A 228 0.68 -7.21 0.90
N SER A 229 0.45 -7.31 -0.40
CA SER A 229 -0.88 -7.64 -0.89
C SER A 229 -0.82 -8.89 -1.76
N LYS A 230 -1.72 -9.82 -1.40
CA LYS A 230 -1.98 -11.11 -2.02
C LYS A 230 -0.89 -12.17 -1.79
N PHE A 231 -1.26 -13.13 -0.94
CA PHE A 231 -0.84 -14.52 -1.07
C PHE A 231 -1.93 -15.20 -1.91
N ASN A 232 -1.53 -15.87 -2.99
CA ASN A 232 -2.48 -16.54 -3.89
C ASN A 232 -3.07 -17.79 -3.25
#